data_AF-A0A2A2EIA3-F1
#
_entry.id   AF-A0A2A2EIA3-F1
#
_cell.length_a   1.000
_cell.length_b   1.000
_cell.length_c   1.000
_cell.angle_alpha   90.00
_cell.angle_beta   90.00
_cell.angle_gamma   90.00
#
_symmetry.space_group_name_H-M   'P 1'
#
loop_
_entity.id
_entity.type
_entity.pdbx_description
1 polymer ?
#
loop_
_entity_poly.entity_id
_entity_poly.type
_entity_poly.pdbx_seq_one_letter_code
_entity_poly.pdbx_strand_id
1 'polypeptide(L)'
;MSFANRRGRAKRAARALCDRLESTQTIAYAGSEPSAEPLTPPEPPVRLTPTVASDPDTPTEILWHIARHAPHLRKWVVANRAADANLLEYISQQGGPGVRETLQMLFDSLEHTRT
;
A
#
# COMPACT_ATOMS: atom_id res chain seq x y z
N MET A 1 7.52 -29.69 -52.80
CA MET A 1 8.93 -30.01 -53.12
C MET A 1 9.75 -28.76 -52.80
N SER A 2 10.89 -28.73 -52.11
CA SER A 2 11.58 -29.66 -51.23
C SER A 2 12.87 -28.93 -50.84
N PHE A 3 13.23 -28.99 -49.56
CA PHE A 3 14.59 -28.86 -49.00
C PHE A 3 15.42 -27.59 -49.29
N ALA A 4 15.47 -26.68 -48.31
CA ALA A 4 16.65 -25.84 -48.11
C ALA A 4 17.52 -26.48 -47.00
N ASN A 5 18.62 -27.11 -47.43
CA ASN A 5 19.61 -27.74 -46.58
C ASN A 5 20.63 -26.71 -46.06
N ARG A 6 21.09 -26.95 -44.83
CA ARG A 6 22.10 -26.22 -44.08
C ARG A 6 23.48 -26.28 -44.75
N ARG A 7 24.35 -25.29 -44.48
CA ARG A 7 25.62 -25.42 -43.70
C ARG A 7 26.60 -24.26 -43.95
N GLY A 8 27.38 -23.93 -42.91
CA GLY A 8 28.75 -23.38 -43.00
C GLY A 8 28.85 -21.90 -42.62
N ARG A 9 28.94 -21.52 -41.34
CA ARG A 9 30.17 -21.38 -40.53
C ARG A 9 31.37 -20.68 -41.23
N ALA A 10 31.51 -19.40 -40.85
CA ALA A 10 32.70 -18.77 -40.26
C ALA A 10 33.92 -18.44 -41.15
N LYS A 11 34.35 -17.16 -41.14
CA LYS A 11 35.50 -16.65 -40.35
C LYS A 11 36.01 -15.28 -40.88
N ARG A 12 36.41 -14.44 -39.91
CA ARG A 12 37.45 -13.38 -39.95
C ARG A 12 37.09 -12.08 -40.71
N ALA A 13 36.81 -10.98 -40.00
CA ALA A 13 37.75 -10.09 -39.29
C ALA A 13 38.62 -9.24 -40.24
N ALA A 14 38.33 -7.94 -40.34
CA ALA A 14 39.33 -6.87 -40.48
C ALA A 14 38.69 -5.46 -40.55
N ARG A 15 39.34 -4.52 -39.86
CA ARG A 15 39.40 -3.05 -40.12
C ARG A 15 38.08 -2.28 -39.95
N ALA A 16 37.82 -1.65 -38.80
CA ALA A 16 38.42 -0.40 -38.30
C ALA A 16 38.32 0.75 -39.33
N LEU A 17 37.33 1.63 -39.14
CA LEU A 17 37.30 3.04 -39.58
C LEU A 17 36.02 3.72 -39.04
N CYS A 18 36.00 3.99 -37.73
CA CYS A 18 35.14 5.01 -37.13
C CYS A 18 36.02 5.89 -36.22
N ASP A 19 36.99 6.54 -36.84
CA ASP A 19 37.73 7.66 -36.29
C ASP A 19 36.86 8.91 -36.45
N ARG A 20 36.02 9.23 -35.45
CA ARG A 20 35.47 10.57 -35.34
C ARG A 20 34.99 10.90 -33.91
N LEU A 21 35.92 11.56 -33.21
CA LEU A 21 35.71 12.54 -32.15
C LEU A 21 35.46 11.98 -30.75
N GLU A 22 36.56 11.90 -30.01
CA GLU A 22 36.68 12.07 -28.57
C GLU A 22 35.79 13.21 -28.09
N SER A 23 34.53 12.87 -27.78
CA SER A 23 33.69 13.71 -26.94
C SER A 23 34.14 13.49 -25.51
N THR A 24 34.94 14.45 -25.05
CA THR A 24 35.16 14.81 -23.66
C THR A 24 33.87 14.70 -22.85
N GLN A 25 33.69 13.56 -22.18
CA GLN A 25 32.99 13.53 -20.91
C GLN A 25 34.00 13.16 -19.84
N THR A 26 34.78 14.17 -19.47
CA THR A 26 35.34 14.28 -18.13
C THR A 26 34.15 14.33 -17.18
N ILE A 27 33.63 13.16 -16.81
CA ILE A 27 32.79 13.04 -15.63
C ILE A 27 33.75 13.23 -14.47
N ALA A 28 33.84 14.47 -14.01
CA ALA A 28 34.43 14.79 -12.73
C ALA A 28 33.62 14.03 -11.68
N TYR A 29 34.13 12.88 -11.25
CA TYR A 29 33.79 12.29 -9.96
C TYR A 29 34.35 13.22 -8.88
N ALA A 30 33.74 14.40 -8.75
CA ALA A 30 33.80 15.16 -7.51
C ALA A 30 33.12 14.28 -6.46
N GLY A 31 33.91 13.87 -5.46
CA GLY A 31 33.44 13.06 -4.35
C GLY A 31 32.18 13.67 -3.74
N SER A 32 31.05 13.04 -4.02
CA SER A 32 29.90 13.14 -3.13
C SER A 32 30.15 12.10 -2.06
N GLU A 33 30.69 12.55 -0.93
CA GLU A 33 30.77 11.73 0.27
C GLU A 33 29.41 11.04 0.50
N PRO A 34 29.37 9.75 0.86
CA PRO A 34 28.14 9.15 1.34
C PRO A 34 27.80 9.90 2.62
N SER A 35 26.91 10.88 2.52
CA SER A 35 26.27 11.50 3.67
C SER A 35 25.59 10.36 4.41
N ALA A 36 26.24 9.91 5.48
CA ALA A 36 25.72 8.89 6.36
C ALA A 36 24.48 9.49 7.01
N GLU A 37 23.31 9.32 6.37
CA GLU A 37 22.05 9.52 7.06
C GLU A 37 22.10 8.65 8.32
N PRO A 38 21.89 9.23 9.51
CA PRO A 38 21.81 8.43 10.72
C PRO A 38 20.75 7.36 10.49
N LEU A 39 21.11 6.09 10.71
CA LEU A 39 20.21 4.95 10.63
C LEU A 39 19.15 5.09 11.74
N THR A 40 18.16 5.95 11.53
CA THR A 40 17.02 6.04 12.42
C THR A 40 16.28 4.72 12.32
N PRO A 41 15.98 4.06 13.46
CA PRO A 41 15.23 2.82 13.43
C PRO A 41 13.90 3.05 12.71
N PRO A 42 13.40 2.07 11.94
CA PRO A 42 12.12 2.20 11.26
C PRO A 42 11.05 2.55 12.30
N GLU A 43 10.11 3.43 11.92
CA GLU A 43 9.04 3.87 12.79
C GLU A 43 8.31 2.65 13.38
N PRO A 44 7.99 2.66 14.69
CA PRO A 44 7.35 1.52 15.33
C PRO A 44 6.04 1.14 14.62
N PRO A 45 5.66 -0.16 14.61
CA PRO A 45 4.45 -0.61 13.97
C PRO A 45 3.23 0.13 14.51
N VAL A 46 2.43 0.70 13.59
CA VAL A 46 1.20 1.44 13.91
C VAL A 46 0.30 0.58 14.79
N ARG A 47 -0.04 1.11 15.97
CA ARG A 47 -0.91 0.45 16.93
C ARG A 47 -2.37 0.63 16.49
N LEU A 48 -3.13 -0.47 16.38
CA LEU A 48 -4.58 -0.39 16.20
C LEU A 48 -5.19 0.10 17.52
N THR A 49 -5.85 1.26 17.49
CA THR A 49 -6.45 1.90 18.67
C THR A 49 -7.89 2.34 18.38
N PRO A 50 -8.71 2.62 19.42
CA PRO A 50 -10.04 3.19 19.24
C PRO A 50 -10.04 4.48 18.43
N THR A 51 -9.03 5.35 18.64
CA THR A 51 -8.89 6.61 17.91
C THR A 51 -8.75 6.35 16.42
N VAL A 52 -7.83 5.46 16.01
CA VAL A 52 -7.66 5.07 14.61
C VAL A 52 -8.94 4.42 14.07
N ALA A 53 -9.60 3.56 14.83
CA ALA A 53 -10.82 2.89 14.39
C ALA A 53 -11.99 3.85 14.11
N SER A 54 -12.10 4.97 14.84
CA SER A 54 -13.15 5.98 14.67
C SER A 54 -12.76 7.16 13.77
N ASP A 55 -11.48 7.26 13.38
CA ASP A 55 -10.95 8.40 12.62
C ASP A 55 -11.46 8.37 11.16
N PRO A 56 -12.12 9.44 10.66
CA PRO A 56 -12.61 9.53 9.29
C PRO A 56 -11.54 9.42 8.20
N ASP A 57 -10.30 9.77 8.51
CA ASP A 57 -9.20 9.75 7.55
C ASP A 57 -8.54 8.37 7.46
N THR A 58 -9.01 7.41 8.28
CA THR A 58 -8.51 6.03 8.24
C THR A 58 -8.96 5.33 6.96
N PRO A 59 -8.03 4.79 6.16
CA PRO A 59 -8.38 4.09 4.93
C PRO A 59 -9.29 2.88 5.16
N THR A 60 -10.24 2.66 4.25
CA THR A 60 -11.18 1.53 4.30
C THR A 60 -10.48 0.18 4.48
N GLU A 61 -9.32 -0.03 3.84
CA GLU A 61 -8.53 -1.27 3.99
C GLU A 61 -8.10 -1.52 5.43
N ILE A 62 -7.71 -0.46 6.15
CA ILE A 62 -7.33 -0.54 7.57
C ILE A 62 -8.56 -0.82 8.43
N LEU A 63 -9.72 -0.24 8.12
CA LEU A 63 -10.96 -0.54 8.83
C LEU A 63 -11.38 -2.01 8.68
N TRP A 64 -11.23 -2.57 7.47
CA TRP A 64 -11.42 -4.02 7.23
C TRP A 64 -10.42 -4.87 8.01
N HIS A 65 -9.16 -4.43 8.09
CA HIS A 65 -8.14 -5.11 8.89
C HIS A 65 -8.51 -5.10 10.38
N ILE A 66 -8.92 -3.96 10.93
CA ILE A 66 -9.41 -3.84 12.32
C ILE A 66 -10.60 -4.77 12.55
N ALA A 67 -11.58 -4.78 11.65
CA ALA A 67 -12.78 -5.61 11.79
C ALA A 67 -12.46 -7.11 11.82
N ARG A 68 -11.45 -7.56 11.08
CA ARG A 68 -11.05 -8.98 11.03
C ARG A 68 -10.17 -9.39 12.22
N HIS A 69 -9.25 -8.53 12.63
CA HIS A 69 -8.18 -8.91 13.55
C HIS A 69 -8.33 -8.35 14.98
N ALA A 70 -9.17 -7.33 15.20
CA ALA A 70 -9.37 -6.69 16.49
C ALA A 70 -10.86 -6.61 16.87
N PRO A 71 -11.50 -7.72 17.31
CA PRO A 71 -12.93 -7.75 17.59
C PRO A 71 -13.39 -6.76 18.66
N HIS A 72 -12.51 -6.43 19.62
CA HIS A 72 -12.77 -5.43 20.66
C HIS A 72 -12.84 -3.99 20.14
N LEU A 73 -12.33 -3.73 18.93
CA LEU A 73 -12.37 -2.41 18.29
C LEU A 73 -13.54 -2.22 17.33
N ARG A 74 -14.26 -3.28 16.95
CA ARG A 74 -15.36 -3.20 15.96
C ARG A 74 -16.42 -2.16 16.31
N LYS A 75 -16.75 -1.99 17.59
CA LYS A 75 -17.72 -0.98 18.03
C LYS A 75 -17.30 0.45 17.68
N TRP A 76 -15.99 0.72 17.63
CA TRP A 76 -15.46 2.03 17.25
C TRP A 76 -15.52 2.24 15.74
N VAL A 77 -15.30 1.17 14.95
CA VAL A 77 -15.49 1.20 13.49
C VAL A 77 -16.93 1.54 13.10
N VAL A 78 -17.93 1.10 13.88
CA VAL A 78 -19.34 1.47 13.67
C VAL A 78 -19.56 2.99 13.74
N ALA A 79 -18.79 3.70 14.58
CA ALA A 79 -18.87 5.15 14.71
C ALA A 79 -18.05 5.90 13.64
N ASN A 80 -17.29 5.18 12.80
CA ASN A 80 -16.45 5.78 11.78
C ASN A 80 -17.29 6.18 10.55
N ARG A 81 -17.32 7.48 10.22
CA ARG A 81 -18.06 7.99 9.06
C ARG A 81 -17.54 7.51 7.70
N ALA A 82 -16.29 7.02 7.63
CA ALA A 82 -15.71 6.46 6.42
C ALA A 82 -15.99 4.95 6.25
N ALA A 83 -16.63 4.31 7.25
CA ALA A 83 -17.01 2.91 7.14
C ALA A 83 -18.14 2.74 6.11
N ASP A 84 -17.90 1.90 5.11
CA ASP A 84 -18.88 1.59 4.07
C ASP A 84 -19.93 0.58 4.55
N ALA A 85 -21.03 0.47 3.79
CA ALA A 85 -22.15 -0.40 4.14
C ALA A 85 -21.76 -1.89 4.23
N ASN A 86 -20.89 -2.39 3.35
CA ASN A 86 -20.49 -3.80 3.36
C ASN A 86 -19.66 -4.11 4.61
N LEU A 87 -18.81 -3.17 5.03
CA LEU A 87 -18.05 -3.29 6.26
C LEU A 87 -18.95 -3.30 7.50
N LEU A 88 -19.92 -2.40 7.57
CA LEU A 88 -20.88 -2.36 8.69
C LEU A 88 -21.77 -3.60 8.72
N GLU A 89 -22.20 -4.11 7.57
CA GLU A 89 -22.93 -5.37 7.47
C GLU A 89 -22.08 -6.53 8.00
N TYR A 90 -20.84 -6.65 7.56
CA TYR A 90 -19.90 -7.65 8.05
C TYR A 90 -19.75 -7.57 9.58
N ILE A 91 -19.57 -6.37 10.14
CA ILE A 91 -19.45 -6.17 11.58
C ILE A 91 -20.74 -6.58 12.31
N SER A 92 -21.91 -6.29 11.74
CA SER A 92 -23.19 -6.66 12.36
C SER A 92 -23.36 -8.19 12.43
N GLN A 93 -22.93 -8.92 11.40
CA GLN A 93 -22.97 -10.38 11.34
C GLN A 93 -21.94 -11.01 12.29
N GLN A 94 -20.72 -10.48 12.33
CA GLN A 94 -19.65 -11.01 13.18
C GLN A 94 -19.78 -10.60 14.65
N GLY A 95 -20.51 -9.53 14.93
CA GLY A 95 -20.67 -8.95 16.25
C GLY A 95 -19.34 -8.52 16.88
N GLY A 96 -19.30 -8.48 18.21
CA GLY A 96 -18.15 -8.10 19.01
C GLY A 96 -18.57 -7.41 20.30
N PRO A 97 -17.67 -7.26 21.28
CA PRO A 97 -18.00 -6.59 22.53
C PRO A 97 -18.54 -5.17 22.30
N GLY A 98 -19.79 -4.92 22.69
CA GLY A 98 -20.44 -3.61 22.57
C GLY A 98 -20.89 -3.20 21.17
N VAL A 99 -20.78 -4.07 20.16
CA VAL A 99 -21.15 -3.75 18.76
C VAL A 99 -22.67 -3.53 18.65
N ARG A 100 -23.46 -4.44 19.22
CA ARG A 100 -24.93 -4.38 19.15
C ARG A 100 -25.45 -3.11 19.82
N GLU A 101 -24.96 -2.83 21.02
CA GLU A 101 -25.36 -1.66 21.80
C GLU A 101 -25.00 -0.36 21.06
N THR A 102 -23.83 -0.32 20.41
CA THR A 102 -23.40 0.85 19.63
C THR A 102 -24.22 1.05 18.37
N LEU A 103 -24.52 -0.03 17.64
CA LEU A 103 -25.42 0.03 16.47
C LEU A 103 -26.82 0.51 16.87
N GLN A 104 -27.36 0.02 17.98
CA GLN A 104 -28.65 0.47 18.48
C GLN A 104 -28.66 1.97 18.79
N MET A 105 -27.66 2.46 19.55
CA MET A 105 -27.52 3.90 19.83
C MET A 105 -27.38 4.74 18.55
N LEU A 106 -26.66 4.23 17.55
CA LEU A 106 -26.53 4.89 16.24
C LEU A 106 -27.90 4.99 15.55
N PHE A 107 -28.65 3.88 15.48
CA PHE A 107 -29.97 3.88 14.84
C PHE A 107 -30.97 4.77 15.58
N ASP A 108 -31.02 4.69 16.90
CA ASP A 108 -31.83 5.59 17.72
C ASP A 108 -31.48 7.05 17.39
N SER A 109 -30.19 7.42 17.35
CA SER A 109 -29.77 8.78 16.98
C SER A 109 -30.24 9.18 15.57
N LEU A 110 -30.18 8.27 14.59
CA LEU A 110 -30.61 8.54 13.22
C LEU A 110 -32.14 8.72 13.10
N GLU A 111 -32.92 8.03 13.93
CA GLU A 111 -34.37 8.23 13.99
C GLU A 111 -34.73 9.62 14.55
N HIS A 112 -34.03 10.06 15.59
CA HIS A 112 -34.22 11.41 16.17
C HIS A 112 -33.80 12.54 15.22
N THR A 113 -32.80 12.33 14.35
CA THR A 113 -32.39 13.38 13.37
C THR A 113 -33.41 13.62 12.26
N ARG A 114 -34.39 12.72 12.09
CA ARG A 114 -35.37 12.79 10.99
C ARG A 114 -36.68 13.49 11.36
N THR A 115 -36.85 13.87 12.62
CA THR A 115 -38.01 14.61 13.15
C THR A 115 -37.68 16.09 13.31
#